data_AF-A0A640KPG3-F1
#
_entry.id   AF-A0A640KPG3-F1
#
_cell.length_a   1.000
_cell.length_b   1.000
_cell.length_c   1.000
_cell.angle_alpha   90.00
_cell.angle_beta   90.00
_cell.angle_gamma   90.00
#
_symmetry.space_group_name_H-M   'P 1'
#
loop_
_entity.id
_entity.type
_entity.pdbx_description
1 polymer ?
#
loop_
_entity_poly.entity_id
_entity_poly.type
_entity_poly.pdbx_seq_one_letter_code
_entity_poly.pdbx_strand_id
1 'polypeptide(L)'
;MLSFAGKVDFHTKLCAKLTNFRYRDSALANATPLFMPCDHTIIVDGGGAEVLMVWKTWWWGTVLRQHSRHRSTPDLVSAPTLSDILLNNNICVIEPLYKAVIGSNVLLPFMYALASDHEHLLAADFVSKKVILSHYHISKPINGRAGHIS
;
A
#
# COMPACT_ATOMS: atom_id res chain seq x y z
N MET A 1 -25.73 -2.94 -5.22
CA MET A 1 -24.40 -3.58 -5.03
C MET A 1 -24.20 -4.16 -3.63
N LEU A 2 -24.81 -3.61 -2.57
CA LEU A 2 -24.74 -4.14 -1.20
C LEU A 2 -25.55 -5.43 -0.94
N SER A 3 -26.55 -5.78 -1.77
CA SER A 3 -27.41 -6.96 -1.54
C SER A 3 -26.82 -8.30 -1.99
N PHE A 4 -25.74 -8.29 -2.79
CA PHE A 4 -25.07 -9.52 -3.23
C PHE A 4 -24.15 -10.11 -2.15
N ALA A 5 -23.57 -9.26 -1.30
CA ALA A 5 -22.63 -9.67 -0.25
C ALA A 5 -23.27 -10.57 0.82
N GLY A 6 -24.56 -10.40 1.10
CA GLY A 6 -25.28 -11.21 2.10
C GLY A 6 -25.61 -12.64 1.65
N LYS A 7 -25.54 -12.95 0.35
CA LYS A 7 -25.81 -14.30 -0.18
C LYS A 7 -24.57 -15.19 -0.22
N VAL A 8 -23.38 -14.64 -0.05
CA VAL A 8 -22.09 -15.35 -0.20
C VAL A 8 -21.23 -15.25 1.07
N ASP A 9 -21.84 -14.91 2.21
CA ASP A 9 -21.18 -14.79 3.53
C ASP A 9 -19.91 -13.92 3.50
N PHE A 10 -19.90 -12.86 2.67
CA PHE A 10 -18.80 -11.91 2.63
C PHE A 10 -18.86 -10.98 3.85
N HIS A 11 -18.06 -11.29 4.87
CA HIS A 11 -17.87 -10.42 6.01
C HIS A 11 -16.86 -9.31 5.68
N THR A 12 -17.34 -8.11 5.37
CA THR A 12 -16.49 -6.93 5.23
C THR A 12 -16.36 -6.23 6.58
N LYS A 13 -15.13 -6.15 7.13
CA LYS A 13 -14.84 -5.34 8.31
C LYS A 13 -14.03 -4.11 7.92
N LEU A 14 -14.45 -2.95 8.43
CA LEU A 14 -13.69 -1.72 8.30
C LEU A 14 -12.41 -1.84 9.14
N CYS A 15 -11.29 -2.05 8.46
CA CYS A 15 -9.98 -1.98 9.08
C CYS A 15 -9.60 -0.51 9.25
N ALA A 16 -10.04 0.14 10.32
CA ALA A 16 -9.56 1.48 10.71
C ALA A 16 -8.36 1.39 11.68
N LYS A 17 -8.21 0.26 12.38
CA LYS A 17 -7.13 -0.04 13.31
C LYS A 17 -6.80 -1.53 13.23
N LEU A 18 -5.51 -1.87 13.30
CA LEU A 18 -5.03 -3.26 13.38
C LEU A 18 -5.21 -3.83 14.77
N THR A 19 -6.44 -3.88 15.25
CA THR A 19 -6.76 -4.53 16.53
C THR A 19 -7.41 -5.87 16.27
N ASN A 20 -6.98 -6.88 17.05
CA ASN A 20 -7.57 -8.21 17.08
C ASN A 20 -7.28 -9.11 15.87
N PHE A 21 -6.29 -8.79 15.04
CA PHE A 21 -5.77 -9.73 14.04
C PHE A 21 -4.76 -10.69 14.67
N ARG A 22 -4.76 -11.95 14.22
CA ARG A 22 -3.87 -13.00 14.72
C ARG A 22 -3.46 -13.91 13.57
N TYR A 23 -2.32 -14.58 13.72
CA TYR A 23 -1.99 -15.71 12.86
C TYR A 23 -2.83 -16.92 13.28
N ARG A 24 -3.43 -17.66 12.33
CA ARG A 24 -4.29 -18.82 12.60
C ARG A 24 -3.51 -19.91 13.36
N ASP A 25 -2.31 -20.22 12.89
CA ASP A 25 -1.46 -21.27 13.45
C ASP A 25 -0.28 -20.63 14.18
N SER A 26 -0.53 -20.17 15.41
CA SER A 26 0.53 -19.85 16.37
C SER A 26 1.17 -21.15 16.91
N ALA A 27 1.74 -21.98 16.05
CA ALA A 27 2.61 -23.07 16.46
C ALA A 27 4.05 -22.53 16.57
N LEU A 28 4.44 -22.23 17.81
CA LEU A 28 5.79 -21.97 18.34
C LEU A 28 6.80 -21.27 17.42
N ALA A 29 7.21 -20.08 17.87
CA ALA A 29 8.51 -19.48 17.56
C ALA A 29 9.61 -20.57 17.48
N ASN A 30 10.07 -20.87 16.25
CA ASN A 30 11.36 -21.45 15.86
C ASN A 30 11.44 -21.75 14.36
N ALA A 31 10.67 -21.05 13.51
CA ALA A 31 10.80 -21.18 12.07
C ALA A 31 11.79 -20.10 11.58
N THR A 32 12.95 -20.59 11.15
CA THR A 32 13.90 -20.04 10.17
C THR A 32 13.36 -18.82 9.39
N PRO A 33 14.15 -17.75 9.19
CA PRO A 33 13.70 -16.58 8.45
C PRO A 33 13.03 -17.02 7.14
N LEU A 34 11.75 -16.66 6.97
CA LEU A 34 10.91 -17.09 5.87
C LEU A 34 11.59 -16.78 4.53
N PHE A 35 12.30 -17.75 3.98
CA PHE A 35 13.08 -17.64 2.75
C PHE A 35 12.38 -18.31 1.56
N MET A 36 11.12 -18.75 1.71
CA MET A 36 10.34 -19.35 0.62
C MET A 36 9.13 -18.47 0.26
N PRO A 37 8.80 -18.27 -1.04
CA PRO A 37 7.89 -17.20 -1.48
C PRO A 37 6.39 -17.48 -1.30
N CYS A 38 5.99 -18.65 -0.78
CA CYS A 38 4.61 -19.14 -0.93
C CYS A 38 3.90 -19.55 0.38
N ASP A 39 4.59 -19.63 1.51
CA ASP A 39 3.95 -19.98 2.79
C ASP A 39 3.50 -18.70 3.50
N HIS A 40 2.47 -18.05 2.96
CA HIS A 40 1.88 -16.89 3.62
C HIS A 40 1.09 -17.36 4.84
N THR A 41 1.42 -16.81 6.00
CA THR A 41 0.69 -17.08 7.23
C THR A 41 -0.78 -16.66 7.07
N ILE A 42 -1.68 -17.55 7.47
CA ILE A 42 -3.12 -17.26 7.43
C ILE A 42 -3.44 -16.28 8.55
N ILE A 43 -4.04 -15.15 8.20
CA ILE A 43 -4.42 -14.12 9.15
C ILE A 43 -5.91 -14.21 9.40
N VAL A 44 -6.28 -14.27 10.68
CA VAL A 44 -7.67 -14.26 11.14
C VAL A 44 -7.99 -12.99 11.90
N ASP A 45 -9.24 -12.58 11.84
CA ASP A 45 -9.76 -11.46 12.61
C ASP A 45 -10.11 -11.86 14.06
N GLY A 46 -10.63 -10.91 14.84
CA GLY A 46 -10.97 -11.14 16.25
C GLY A 46 -12.08 -12.17 16.50
N GLY A 47 -12.86 -12.53 15.47
CA GLY A 47 -13.87 -13.60 15.50
C GLY A 47 -13.37 -14.93 14.94
N GLY A 48 -12.09 -15.03 14.54
CA GLY A 48 -11.50 -16.23 13.96
C GLY A 48 -11.76 -16.40 12.46
N ALA A 49 -12.44 -15.46 11.81
CA ALA A 49 -12.68 -15.51 10.37
C ALA A 49 -11.41 -15.15 9.60
N GLU A 50 -11.18 -15.83 8.47
CA GLU A 50 -10.03 -15.54 7.60
C GLU A 50 -10.15 -14.15 6.97
N VAL A 51 -9.03 -13.44 6.95
CA VAL A 51 -8.94 -12.17 6.22
C VAL A 51 -8.56 -12.47 4.79
N LEU A 52 -9.53 -12.38 3.87
CA LEU A 52 -9.31 -12.59 2.43
C LEU A 52 -9.27 -11.28 1.64
N MET A 53 -9.86 -10.21 2.18
CA MET A 53 -9.96 -8.92 1.50
C MET A 53 -9.86 -7.77 2.48
N VAL A 54 -9.12 -6.72 2.09
CA VAL A 54 -8.93 -5.51 2.89
C VAL A 54 -9.16 -4.28 2.03
N TRP A 55 -10.06 -3.40 2.48
CA TRP A 55 -10.08 -1.99 2.07
C TRP A 55 -9.29 -1.16 3.07
N LYS A 56 -8.42 -0.28 2.58
CA LYS A 56 -7.50 0.48 3.41
C LYS A 56 -7.58 1.99 3.17
N THR A 57 -7.34 2.75 4.23
CA THR A 57 -7.06 4.20 4.18
C THR A 57 -5.56 4.50 4.29
N TRP A 58 -4.75 3.54 4.72
CA TRP A 58 -3.29 3.70 4.81
C TRP A 58 -2.62 3.89 3.46
N TRP A 59 -1.61 4.75 3.45
CA TRP A 59 -0.72 4.94 2.30
C TRP A 59 0.29 3.80 2.19
N TRP A 60 0.50 3.31 0.97
CA TRP A 60 1.47 2.26 0.66
C TRP A 60 2.90 2.57 1.12
N GLY A 61 3.34 3.84 1.09
CA GLY A 61 4.67 4.18 1.58
C GLY A 61 4.85 4.03 3.10
N THR A 62 3.77 4.05 3.88
CA THR A 62 3.82 3.67 5.31
C THR A 62 4.06 2.17 5.46
N VAL A 63 3.34 1.37 4.67
CA VAL A 63 3.44 -0.11 4.66
C VAL A 63 4.85 -0.56 4.25
N LEU A 64 5.37 0.01 3.16
CA LEU A 64 6.70 -0.33 2.64
C LEU A 64 7.80 0.07 3.63
N ARG A 65 7.70 1.25 4.25
CA ARG A 65 8.67 1.69 5.27
C ARG A 65 8.66 0.79 6.50
N GLN A 66 7.48 0.34 6.93
CA GLN A 66 7.36 -0.63 8.00
C GLN A 66 8.02 -1.95 7.61
N HIS A 67 7.71 -2.49 6.43
CA HIS A 67 8.30 -3.73 5.92
C HIS A 67 9.83 -3.67 5.86
N SER A 68 10.39 -2.58 5.33
CA SER A 68 11.84 -2.38 5.27
C SER A 68 12.49 -2.36 6.66
N ARG A 69 11.86 -1.70 7.65
CA ARG A 69 12.37 -1.68 9.03
C ARG A 69 12.37 -3.08 9.65
N HIS A 70 11.29 -3.84 9.49
CA HIS A 70 11.18 -5.19 10.06
C HIS A 70 12.17 -6.17 9.41
N ARG A 71 12.53 -5.99 8.13
CA ARG A 71 13.61 -6.77 7.51
C ARG A 71 14.99 -6.47 8.11
N SER A 72 15.22 -5.24 8.56
CA SER A 72 16.51 -4.84 9.14
C SER A 72 16.63 -5.24 10.61
N THR A 73 15.52 -5.33 11.34
CA THR A 73 15.46 -5.74 12.75
C THR A 73 14.27 -6.69 12.95
N PRO A 74 14.50 -8.02 12.90
CA PRO A 74 13.43 -8.99 13.09
C PRO A 74 13.03 -9.02 14.57
N ASP A 75 12.04 -8.23 14.95
CA ASP A 75 11.41 -8.32 16.25
C ASP A 75 10.49 -9.55 16.30
N LEU A 76 10.46 -10.25 17.44
CA LEU A 76 9.49 -11.32 17.70
C LEU A 76 8.10 -10.70 17.91
N VAL A 77 7.36 -10.47 16.82
CA VAL A 77 6.00 -9.92 16.90
C VAL A 77 4.98 -11.07 17.03
N SER A 78 4.24 -11.09 18.13
CA SER A 78 3.20 -12.10 18.40
C SER A 78 1.89 -11.87 17.62
N ALA A 79 1.77 -10.75 16.92
CA ALA A 79 0.60 -10.35 16.15
C ALA A 79 1.00 -9.84 14.75
N PRO A 80 0.14 -10.01 13.73
CA PRO A 80 0.43 -9.51 12.39
C PRO A 80 0.56 -8.00 12.34
N THR A 81 1.59 -7.53 11.65
CA THR A 81 1.82 -6.11 11.39
C THR A 81 1.02 -5.63 10.17
N LEU A 82 1.02 -4.32 9.91
CA LEU A 82 0.37 -3.75 8.72
C LEU A 82 0.97 -4.29 7.43
N SER A 83 2.30 -4.45 7.40
CA SER A 83 3.00 -5.05 6.27
C SER A 83 2.65 -6.52 6.09
N ASP A 84 2.49 -7.28 7.17
CA ASP A 84 2.16 -8.71 7.09
C ASP A 84 0.76 -8.95 6.51
N ILE A 85 -0.16 -8.01 6.73
CA ILE A 85 -1.52 -8.07 6.20
C ILE A 85 -1.56 -7.57 4.74
N LEU A 86 -1.03 -6.37 4.48
CA LEU A 86 -1.22 -5.72 3.17
C LEU A 86 -0.27 -6.21 2.08
N LEU A 87 0.81 -6.92 2.43
CA LEU A 87 1.73 -7.56 1.48
C LEU A 87 1.53 -9.09 1.43
N ASN A 88 0.48 -9.61 2.05
CA ASN A 88 0.14 -11.03 1.99
C ASN A 88 -0.46 -11.36 0.62
N ASN A 89 0.08 -12.34 -0.09
CA ASN A 89 -0.43 -12.70 -1.42
C ASN A 89 -1.83 -13.37 -1.37
N ASN A 90 -2.26 -13.88 -0.21
CA ASN A 90 -3.58 -14.47 -0.03
C ASN A 90 -4.66 -13.41 0.27
N ILE A 91 -4.28 -12.14 0.45
CA ILE A 91 -5.19 -11.06 0.81
C ILE A 91 -5.37 -10.10 -0.37
N CYS A 92 -6.60 -9.97 -0.86
CA CYS A 92 -6.94 -9.00 -1.88
C CYS A 92 -7.03 -7.59 -1.27
N VAL A 93 -6.11 -6.69 -1.65
CA VAL A 93 -6.12 -5.29 -1.19
C VAL A 93 -6.78 -4.37 -2.20
N ILE A 94 -7.87 -3.72 -1.80
CA ILE A 94 -8.53 -2.67 -2.57
C ILE A 94 -7.71 -1.38 -2.44
N GLU A 95 -7.51 -0.70 -3.58
CA GLU A 95 -6.39 0.21 -3.83
C GLU A 95 -5.04 -0.54 -3.83
N PRO A 96 -4.78 -1.40 -4.83
CA PRO A 96 -3.65 -2.33 -4.87
C PRO A 96 -2.29 -1.61 -4.91
N LEU A 97 -1.21 -2.35 -4.65
CA LEU A 97 0.14 -1.80 -4.50
C LEU A 97 0.60 -0.98 -5.70
N TYR A 98 0.30 -1.39 -6.93
CA TYR A 98 0.67 -0.66 -8.14
C TYR A 98 0.08 0.76 -8.20
N LYS A 99 -1.03 1.02 -7.47
CA LYS A 99 -1.57 2.39 -7.39
C LYS A 99 -0.64 3.36 -6.66
N ALA A 100 0.31 2.85 -5.86
CA ALA A 100 1.37 3.68 -5.29
C ALA A 100 2.28 4.30 -6.37
N VAL A 101 2.49 3.58 -7.47
CA VAL A 101 3.28 4.06 -8.62
C VAL A 101 2.48 5.07 -9.41
N ILE A 102 1.23 4.74 -9.79
CA ILE A 102 0.44 5.62 -10.65
C ILE A 102 -0.02 6.91 -9.93
N GLY A 103 -0.13 6.88 -8.61
CA GLY A 103 -0.47 8.05 -7.79
C GLY A 103 0.74 8.89 -7.38
N SER A 104 1.94 8.59 -7.87
CA SER A 104 3.16 9.34 -7.55
C SER A 104 3.32 10.55 -8.47
N ASN A 105 3.85 11.65 -7.94
CA ASN A 105 4.20 12.82 -8.75
C ASN A 105 5.35 12.51 -9.74
N VAL A 106 6.09 11.40 -9.54
CA VAL A 106 7.07 10.88 -10.51
C VAL A 106 6.42 10.58 -11.85
N LEU A 107 5.13 10.23 -11.88
CA LEU A 107 4.46 9.91 -13.12
C LEU A 107 4.27 11.15 -14.02
N LEU A 108 4.21 12.35 -13.45
CA LEU A 108 3.87 13.58 -14.18
C LEU A 108 4.86 13.88 -15.34
N PRO A 109 6.19 13.89 -15.13
CA PRO A 109 7.15 14.03 -16.24
C PRO A 109 7.02 12.98 -17.33
N PHE A 110 6.73 11.72 -16.97
CA PHE A 110 6.55 10.64 -17.96
C PHE A 110 5.27 10.83 -18.78
N MET A 111 4.16 11.18 -18.13
CA MET A 111 2.92 11.50 -18.86
C MET A 111 3.14 12.67 -19.81
N TYR A 112 3.85 13.71 -19.35
CA TYR A 112 4.13 14.88 -20.18
C TYR A 112 5.04 14.55 -21.36
N ALA A 113 6.02 13.67 -21.18
CA ALA A 113 6.86 13.19 -22.28
C ALA A 113 6.08 12.35 -23.31
N LEU A 114 5.03 11.64 -22.89
CA LEU A 114 4.20 10.81 -23.76
C LEU A 114 3.13 11.58 -24.53
N ALA A 115 2.55 12.63 -23.93
CA ALA A 115 1.43 13.38 -24.48
C ALA A 115 1.55 14.89 -24.16
N SER A 116 2.60 15.52 -24.67
CA SER A 116 2.95 16.92 -24.36
C SER A 116 1.94 17.95 -24.88
N ASP A 117 1.07 17.57 -25.82
CA ASP A 117 0.02 18.38 -26.43
C ASP A 117 -1.36 18.21 -25.78
N HIS A 118 -1.47 17.35 -24.76
CA HIS A 118 -2.75 17.06 -24.12
C HIS A 118 -3.25 18.24 -23.26
N GLU A 119 -4.45 18.74 -23.55
CA GLU A 119 -5.03 19.96 -22.94
C GLU A 119 -5.07 19.95 -21.40
N HIS A 120 -5.30 18.79 -20.79
CA HIS A 120 -5.37 18.66 -19.32
C HIS A 120 -4.04 18.32 -18.63
N LEU A 121 -2.92 18.35 -19.36
CA LEU A 121 -1.61 17.99 -18.83
C LEU A 121 -0.71 19.22 -18.72
N LEU A 122 -0.13 19.42 -17.54
CA LEU A 122 0.83 20.48 -17.30
C LEU A 122 2.24 20.03 -17.63
N ALA A 123 3.05 20.96 -18.15
CA ALA A 123 4.47 20.75 -18.33
C ALA A 123 5.13 20.37 -17.00
N ALA A 124 5.76 19.20 -16.98
CA ALA A 124 6.40 18.63 -15.81
C ALA A 124 7.74 18.02 -16.19
N ASP A 125 8.74 18.21 -15.33
CA ASP A 125 10.07 17.65 -15.50
C ASP A 125 10.75 17.46 -14.13
N PHE A 126 11.76 16.60 -14.08
CA PHE A 126 12.62 16.44 -12.91
C PHE A 126 13.61 17.60 -12.76
N VAL A 127 13.91 18.31 -13.86
CA VAL A 127 14.85 19.43 -13.90
C VAL A 127 14.17 20.70 -14.39
N SER A 128 14.55 21.85 -13.84
CA SER A 128 14.05 23.16 -14.26
C SER A 128 14.41 23.47 -15.72
N LYS A 129 13.49 23.19 -16.66
CA LYS A 129 13.62 23.52 -18.09
C LYS A 129 13.10 24.93 -18.36
N LYS A 130 13.65 25.58 -19.40
CA LYS A 130 13.26 26.94 -19.83
C LYS A 130 11.75 27.09 -20.07
N VAL A 131 11.10 26.07 -20.65
CA VAL A 131 9.65 26.06 -20.88
C VAL A 131 8.85 26.16 -19.58
N ILE A 132 9.28 25.46 -18.53
CA ILE A 132 8.66 25.49 -17.21
C ILE A 132 8.97 26.81 -16.50
N LEU A 133 10.23 27.26 -16.56
CA LEU A 133 10.68 28.50 -15.91
C LEU A 133 10.09 29.77 -16.53
N SER A 134 9.64 29.71 -17.79
CA SER A 134 8.98 30.83 -18.45
C SER A 134 7.54 31.10 -17.95
N HIS A 135 7.01 30.22 -17.11
CA HIS A 135 5.67 30.33 -16.50
C HIS A 135 5.74 30.17 -14.98
N TYR A 136 4.63 30.43 -14.29
CA TYR A 136 4.47 30.08 -12.88
C TYR A 136 4.58 28.57 -12.71
N HIS A 137 5.49 28.13 -11.84
CA HIS A 137 5.76 26.72 -11.59
C HIS A 137 5.76 26.40 -10.10
N ILE A 138 5.61 25.12 -9.76
CA ILE A 138 5.60 24.63 -8.38
C ILE A 138 6.53 23.42 -8.31
N SER A 139 7.39 23.39 -7.30
CA SER A 139 8.16 22.20 -6.93
C SER A 139 7.30 21.30 -6.05
N LYS A 140 7.10 20.05 -6.47
CA LYS A 140 6.36 19.05 -5.69
C LYS A 140 7.27 17.88 -5.30
N PRO A 141 7.27 17.44 -4.04
CA PRO A 141 7.92 16.18 -3.69
C PRO A 141 7.27 14.99 -4.40
N ILE A 142 8.12 14.05 -4.82
CA ILE A 142 7.75 12.82 -5.54
C ILE A 142 6.64 12.02 -4.82
N ASN A 143 6.79 11.84 -3.51
CA ASN A 143 5.89 11.04 -2.68
C ASN A 143 5.18 11.88 -1.60
N GLY A 144 5.05 13.19 -1.82
CA GLY A 144 4.34 14.05 -0.88
C GLY A 144 2.82 13.87 -0.91
N ARG A 145 2.18 14.20 0.21
CA ARG A 145 0.72 14.21 0.37
C ARG A 145 0.29 15.43 1.16
N ALA A 146 -0.99 15.80 1.03
CA ALA A 146 -1.62 16.88 1.79
C ALA A 146 -0.91 18.25 1.71
N GLY A 147 -0.31 18.56 0.55
CA GLY A 147 0.36 19.85 0.34
C GLY A 147 1.68 20.03 1.09
N HIS A 148 2.21 18.97 1.72
CA HIS A 148 3.50 19.05 2.40
C HIS A 148 4.62 19.21 1.37
N ILE A 149 5.38 20.29 1.50
CA ILE A 149 6.59 20.57 0.75
C ILE A 149 7.73 20.06 1.63
N SER A 150 8.45 19.03 1.19
CA SER A 150 9.62 18.50 1.90
C SER A 150 10.79 19.45 1.81
#